data_AF-A0A928GDD3-F1
#
_entry.id   AF-A0A928GDD3-F1
#
_cell.length_a   1.000
_cell.length_b   1.000
_cell.length_c   1.000
_cell.angle_alpha   90.00
_cell.angle_beta   90.00
_cell.angle_gamma   90.00
#
_symmetry.space_group_name_H-M   'P 1'
#
loop_
_entity.id
_entity.type
_entity.pdbx_description
1 polymer ?
#
loop_
_entity_poly.entity_id
_entity_poly.type
_entity_poly.pdbx_seq_one_letter_code
_entity_poly.pdbx_strand_id
1 'polypeptide(L)'
;MRRAILLSLAVSMLAVTGCDFFRRLAGRPTSEDIQNKKIQIELAQAAALQARQDSIRRVEQFRLDSLAALDSISHYGVRIYTPARLSGLAETQLESRYHVMVGVFRLRSNAEKLLSRTQAAGYQGSLISFGNGMFAVGVSPTSNIVDAWEALKQVRTEKFCPADMWLLLNE
;
A
#
# COMPACT_ATOMS: atom_id res chain seq x y z
N MET A 1 -57.40 -48.96 -34.01
CA MET A 1 -55.92 -48.99 -33.88
C MET A 1 -55.22 -47.79 -34.51
N ARG A 2 -55.49 -47.41 -35.78
CA ARG A 2 -54.85 -46.24 -36.43
C ARG A 2 -55.02 -44.89 -35.68
N ARG A 3 -56.19 -44.63 -35.09
CA ARG A 3 -56.45 -43.39 -34.33
C ARG A 3 -55.66 -43.29 -33.02
N ALA A 4 -55.46 -44.40 -32.32
CA ALA A 4 -54.68 -44.45 -31.09
C ALA A 4 -53.18 -44.25 -31.36
N ILE A 5 -52.68 -44.79 -32.47
CA ILE A 5 -51.29 -44.60 -32.92
C ILE A 5 -51.04 -43.12 -33.26
N LEU A 6 -51.95 -42.48 -34.00
CA LEU A 6 -51.83 -41.05 -34.36
C LEU A 6 -51.86 -40.12 -33.14
N LEU A 7 -52.72 -40.41 -32.16
CA LEU A 7 -52.77 -39.66 -30.90
C LEU A 7 -51.49 -39.84 -30.07
N SER A 8 -50.94 -41.06 -30.00
CA SER A 8 -49.66 -41.30 -29.31
C SER A 8 -48.48 -40.62 -30.00
N LEU A 9 -48.49 -40.53 -31.33
CA LEU A 9 -47.45 -39.86 -32.11
C LEU A 9 -47.49 -38.33 -31.90
N ALA A 10 -48.69 -37.74 -31.91
CA ALA A 10 -48.89 -36.31 -31.65
C ALA A 10 -48.49 -35.89 -30.23
N VAL A 11 -48.79 -36.72 -29.23
CA VAL A 11 -48.36 -36.49 -27.84
C VAL A 11 -46.85 -36.64 -27.68
N SER A 12 -46.23 -37.60 -28.40
CA SER A 12 -44.76 -37.75 -28.38
C SER A 12 -44.02 -36.60 -29.07
N MET A 13 -44.58 -36.04 -30.15
CA MET A 13 -43.99 -34.89 -30.83
C MET A 13 -44.01 -33.63 -29.95
N LEU A 14 -45.09 -33.40 -29.20
CA LEU A 14 -45.19 -32.29 -28.25
C LEU A 14 -44.26 -32.44 -27.04
N ALA A 15 -43.93 -33.67 -26.65
CA ALA A 15 -43.02 -33.96 -25.55
C ALA A 15 -41.52 -33.82 -25.94
N VAL A 16 -41.18 -34.05 -27.21
CA VAL A 16 -39.80 -33.97 -27.73
C VAL A 16 -39.45 -32.55 -28.23
N THR A 17 -40.44 -31.73 -28.60
CA THR A 17 -40.26 -30.31 -28.94
C THR A 17 -40.57 -29.40 -27.74
N GLY A 18 -39.71 -29.42 -26.72
CA GLY A 18 -39.90 -28.57 -25.54
C GLY A 18 -39.91 -27.06 -25.86
N CYS A 19 -40.36 -26.24 -24.91
CA CYS A 19 -40.44 -24.77 -25.02
C CYS A 19 -39.15 -24.08 -25.51
N ASP A 20 -37.98 -24.70 -25.33
CA ASP A 20 -36.70 -24.18 -25.83
C ASP A 20 -36.55 -24.27 -27.36
N PHE A 21 -37.22 -25.21 -28.03
CA PHE A 21 -37.26 -25.26 -29.49
C PHE A 21 -37.97 -24.03 -30.07
N PHE A 22 -39.12 -23.66 -29.50
CA PHE A 22 -39.86 -22.44 -29.89
C PHE A 22 -39.08 -21.15 -29.57
N ARG A 23 -38.36 -21.12 -28.44
CA ARG A 23 -37.48 -19.97 -28.11
C ARG A 23 -36.39 -19.81 -29.16
N ARG A 24 -35.71 -20.91 -29.53
CA ARG A 24 -34.66 -20.90 -30.54
C ARG A 24 -35.18 -20.46 -31.92
N LEU A 25 -36.35 -20.93 -32.34
CA LEU A 25 -37.02 -20.52 -33.58
C LEU A 25 -37.45 -19.04 -33.58
N ALA A 26 -37.87 -18.52 -32.42
CA ALA A 26 -38.23 -17.12 -32.23
C ALA A 26 -37.02 -16.19 -31.99
N GLY A 27 -35.77 -16.70 -32.11
CA GLY A 27 -34.55 -15.94 -31.83
C GLY A 27 -34.38 -15.54 -30.36
N ARG A 28 -35.07 -16.21 -29.44
CA ARG A 28 -35.02 -15.98 -28.00
C ARG A 28 -34.03 -16.95 -27.34
N PRO A 29 -33.31 -16.51 -26.29
CA PRO A 29 -32.34 -17.36 -25.59
C PRO A 29 -33.00 -18.61 -24.98
N THR A 30 -32.30 -19.74 -25.05
CA THR A 30 -32.73 -21.02 -24.48
C THR A 30 -32.46 -21.07 -22.97
N SER A 31 -33.04 -22.06 -22.28
CA SER A 31 -32.79 -22.24 -20.83
C SER A 31 -31.30 -22.45 -20.51
N GLU A 32 -30.55 -23.12 -21.39
CA GLU A 32 -29.10 -23.34 -21.27
C GLU A 32 -28.32 -22.00 -21.38
N ASP A 33 -28.65 -21.15 -22.35
CA ASP A 33 -28.04 -19.82 -22.51
C ASP A 33 -28.25 -18.96 -21.26
N ILE A 34 -29.42 -19.06 -20.63
CA ILE A 34 -29.76 -18.34 -19.40
C ILE A 34 -28.91 -18.85 -18.24
N GLN A 35 -28.74 -20.17 -18.10
CA GLN A 35 -27.89 -20.75 -17.05
C GLN A 35 -26.42 -20.37 -17.23
N ASN A 36 -25.90 -20.44 -18.46
CA ASN A 36 -24.54 -20.05 -18.79
C ASN A 36 -24.29 -18.57 -18.47
N LYS A 37 -25.24 -17.68 -18.81
CA LYS A 37 -25.16 -16.27 -18.42
C LYS A 37 -25.20 -16.06 -16.91
N LYS A 38 -26.05 -16.81 -16.17
CA LYS A 38 -26.11 -16.72 -14.70
C LYS A 38 -24.77 -17.10 -14.08
N ILE A 39 -24.16 -18.21 -14.53
CA ILE A 39 -22.84 -18.65 -14.06
C ILE A 39 -21.78 -17.60 -14.38
N GLN A 40 -21.78 -17.02 -15.58
CA GLN A 40 -20.85 -15.95 -15.94
C GLN A 40 -21.00 -14.70 -15.06
N ILE A 41 -22.24 -14.30 -14.75
CA ILE A 41 -22.52 -13.17 -13.85
C ILE A 41 -22.03 -13.48 -12.44
N GLU A 42 -22.29 -14.69 -11.93
CA GLU A 42 -21.87 -15.10 -10.59
C GLU A 42 -20.35 -15.15 -10.47
N LEU A 43 -19.65 -15.72 -11.45
CA LEU A 43 -18.19 -15.74 -11.50
C LEU A 43 -17.60 -14.31 -11.57
N ALA A 44 -18.19 -13.42 -12.38
CA ALA A 44 -17.77 -12.03 -12.46
C ALA A 44 -17.99 -11.27 -11.14
N GLN A 45 -19.11 -11.53 -10.46
CA GLN A 45 -19.41 -10.95 -9.14
C GLN A 45 -18.46 -11.47 -8.07
N ALA A 46 -18.20 -12.78 -8.04
CA ALA A 46 -17.24 -13.40 -7.12
C ALA A 46 -15.83 -12.83 -7.32
N ALA A 47 -15.37 -12.72 -8.57
CA ALA A 47 -14.08 -12.10 -8.89
C ALA A 47 -14.01 -10.63 -8.45
N ALA A 48 -15.09 -9.86 -8.65
CA ALA A 48 -15.16 -8.46 -8.20
C ALA A 48 -15.12 -8.34 -6.67
N LEU A 49 -15.78 -9.25 -5.94
CA LEU A 49 -15.74 -9.30 -4.49
C LEU A 49 -14.36 -9.68 -3.97
N GLN A 50 -13.70 -10.67 -4.58
CA GLN A 50 -12.34 -11.06 -4.25
C GLN A 50 -11.36 -9.91 -4.45
N ALA A 51 -11.43 -9.20 -5.59
CA ALA A 51 -10.59 -8.04 -5.86
C ALA A 51 -10.76 -6.92 -4.82
N ARG A 52 -11.99 -6.72 -4.32
CA ARG A 52 -12.29 -5.79 -3.21
C ARG A 52 -11.72 -6.28 -1.88
N GLN A 53 -11.82 -7.58 -1.59
CA GLN A 53 -11.24 -8.14 -0.36
C GLN A 53 -9.70 -8.07 -0.38
N ASP A 54 -9.07 -8.29 -1.52
CA ASP A 54 -7.62 -8.20 -1.67
C ASP A 54 -7.11 -6.76 -1.60
N SER A 55 -7.90 -5.76 -2.03
CA SER A 55 -7.55 -4.36 -1.80
C SER A 55 -7.66 -3.99 -0.32
N ILE A 56 -8.71 -4.44 0.38
CA ILE A 56 -8.85 -4.23 1.83
C ILE A 56 -7.70 -4.89 2.58
N ARG A 57 -7.39 -6.17 2.29
CA ARG A 57 -6.33 -6.92 2.95
C ARG A 57 -4.97 -6.25 2.78
N ARG A 58 -4.67 -5.69 1.61
CA ARG A 58 -3.40 -4.95 1.37
C ARG A 58 -3.29 -3.72 2.25
N VAL A 59 -4.38 -2.96 2.42
CA VAL A 59 -4.39 -1.78 3.30
C VAL A 59 -4.24 -2.19 4.77
N GLU A 60 -4.92 -3.26 5.18
CA GLU A 60 -4.79 -3.80 6.53
C GLU A 60 -3.37 -4.28 6.82
N GLN A 61 -2.75 -5.01 5.89
CA GLN A 61 -1.35 -5.44 5.99
C GLN A 61 -0.41 -4.24 6.15
N PHE A 62 -0.50 -3.24 5.27
CA PHE A 62 0.31 -2.03 5.37
C PHE A 62 0.17 -1.32 6.74
N ARG A 63 -1.06 -1.28 7.27
CA ARG A 63 -1.33 -0.72 8.60
C ARG A 63 -0.69 -1.57 9.71
N LEU A 64 -0.79 -2.89 9.64
CA LEU A 64 -0.16 -3.79 10.61
C LEU A 64 1.37 -3.67 10.59
N ASP A 65 1.97 -3.61 9.41
CA ASP A 65 3.42 -3.44 9.24
C ASP A 65 3.89 -2.10 9.82
N SER A 66 3.12 -1.03 9.61
CA SER A 66 3.39 0.29 10.18
C SER A 66 3.34 0.27 11.72
N LEU A 67 2.37 -0.45 12.29
CA LEU A 67 2.25 -0.60 13.75
C LEU A 67 3.41 -1.43 14.32
N ALA A 68 3.80 -2.52 13.65
CA ALA A 68 4.93 -3.34 14.05
C ALA A 68 6.26 -2.58 14.00
N ALA A 69 6.45 -1.71 12.99
CA ALA A 69 7.61 -0.83 12.91
C ALA A 69 7.64 0.19 14.04
N LEU A 70 6.51 0.81 14.38
CA LEU A 70 6.42 1.74 15.52
C LEU A 70 6.70 1.05 16.86
N ASP A 71 6.17 -0.16 17.06
CA ASP A 71 6.45 -0.95 18.25
C ASP A 71 7.94 -1.31 18.35
N SER A 72 8.56 -1.69 17.22
CA SER A 72 10.00 -1.93 17.15
C SER A 72 10.80 -0.67 17.51
N ILE A 73 10.47 0.49 16.93
CA ILE A 73 11.14 1.77 17.23
C ILE A 73 11.06 2.08 18.72
N SER A 74 9.88 1.89 19.33
CA SER A 74 9.65 2.09 20.75
C SER A 74 10.48 1.14 21.61
N HIS A 75 10.48 -0.15 21.27
CA HIS A 75 11.24 -1.19 21.98
C HIS A 75 12.76 -0.92 21.96
N TYR A 76 13.28 -0.41 20.84
CA TYR A 76 14.70 -0.05 20.69
C TYR A 76 15.05 1.34 21.27
N GLY A 77 14.10 2.02 21.91
CA GLY A 77 14.32 3.30 22.58
C GLY A 77 14.64 4.47 21.64
N VAL A 78 14.33 4.34 20.34
CA VAL A 78 14.56 5.40 19.36
C VAL A 78 13.51 6.48 19.56
N ARG A 79 13.97 7.73 19.68
CA ARG A 79 13.07 8.88 19.86
C ARG A 79 12.59 9.41 18.51
N ILE A 80 11.32 9.78 18.45
CA ILE A 80 10.72 10.51 17.33
C ILE A 80 10.42 11.93 17.79
N TYR A 81 10.90 12.92 17.05
CA TYR A 81 10.63 14.33 17.31
C TYR A 81 9.96 14.99 16.10
N THR A 82 9.09 15.96 16.35
CA THR A 82 8.50 16.80 15.31
C THR A 82 9.19 18.15 15.26
N PRO A 83 9.26 18.82 14.09
CA PRO A 83 9.85 20.15 13.99
C PRO A 83 9.26 21.15 14.99
N ALA A 84 7.95 21.07 15.28
CA ALA A 84 7.29 21.93 16.26
C ALA A 84 7.92 21.85 17.67
N ARG A 85 8.38 20.66 18.10
CA ARG A 85 9.10 20.49 19.38
C ARG A 85 10.53 21.03 19.34
N LEU A 86 11.05 21.33 18.16
CA LEU A 86 12.42 21.78 17.89
C LEU A 86 12.46 23.23 17.38
N SER A 87 11.47 24.05 17.77
CA SER A 87 11.33 25.46 17.36
C SER A 87 10.94 25.70 15.90
N GLY A 88 10.37 24.69 15.23
CA GLY A 88 9.92 24.77 13.84
C GLY A 88 11.05 24.74 12.83
N LEU A 89 10.69 24.67 11.54
CA LEU A 89 11.64 24.81 10.43
C LEU A 89 11.79 26.28 10.09
N ALA A 90 13.01 26.74 9.82
CA ALA A 90 13.28 28.13 9.47
C ALA A 90 12.99 28.41 7.98
N GLU A 91 13.75 27.76 7.10
CA GLU A 91 13.68 27.97 5.64
C GLU A 91 13.52 26.65 4.87
N THR A 92 13.77 25.52 5.52
CA THR A 92 13.79 24.21 4.86
C THR A 92 12.35 23.68 4.73
N GLN A 93 11.89 23.48 3.50
CA GLN A 93 10.73 22.64 3.23
C GLN A 93 11.19 21.19 3.09
N LEU A 94 10.66 20.31 3.95
CA LEU A 94 10.96 18.88 3.89
C LEU A 94 9.89 18.18 3.04
N GLU A 95 10.30 17.54 1.96
CA GLU A 95 9.38 16.83 1.05
C GLU A 95 8.89 15.50 1.65
N SER A 96 9.74 14.84 2.43
CA SER A 96 9.47 13.53 3.02
C SER A 96 9.02 13.63 4.48
N ARG A 97 8.25 12.63 4.93
CA ARG A 97 7.67 12.59 6.28
C ARG A 97 8.70 12.24 7.36
N TYR A 98 9.60 11.31 7.08
CA TYR A 98 10.58 10.78 8.04
C TYR A 98 12.00 11.08 7.57
N HIS A 99 12.84 11.50 8.49
CA HIS A 99 14.29 11.66 8.29
C HIS A 99 15.05 11.04 9.47
N VAL A 100 16.13 10.31 9.17
CA VAL A 100 17.02 9.78 10.20
C VAL A 100 18.04 10.84 10.57
N MET A 101 18.01 11.29 11.81
CA MET A 101 18.84 12.39 12.29
C MET A 101 20.17 11.87 12.83
N VAL A 102 21.26 12.29 12.20
CA VAL A 102 22.63 11.84 12.52
C VAL A 102 23.49 12.94 13.13
N GLY A 103 22.97 14.15 13.28
CA GLY A 103 23.67 15.21 13.99
C GLY A 103 22.93 16.53 13.99
N VAL A 104 23.19 17.36 15.01
CA VAL A 104 22.66 18.72 15.16
C VAL A 104 23.82 19.64 15.58
N PHE A 105 23.95 20.79 14.92
CA PHE A 105 25.09 21.68 15.05
C PHE A 105 24.64 23.14 15.16
N ARG A 106 25.39 23.95 15.92
CA ARG A 106 25.22 25.41 15.94
C ARG A 106 25.81 26.09 14.70
N LEU A 107 26.91 25.55 14.19
CA LEU A 107 27.61 26.08 13.02
C LEU A 107 27.23 25.31 11.78
N ARG A 108 26.69 26.01 10.77
CA ARG A 108 26.30 25.44 9.48
C ARG A 108 27.43 24.66 8.80
N SER A 109 28.66 25.18 8.83
CA SER A 109 29.82 24.53 8.21
C SER A 109 30.15 23.15 8.81
N ASN A 110 29.81 22.91 10.07
CA ASN A 110 29.98 21.58 10.68
C ASN A 110 28.90 20.61 10.19
N ALA A 111 27.65 21.08 10.07
CA ALA A 111 26.56 20.30 9.50
C ALA A 111 26.84 19.94 8.03
N GLU A 112 27.35 20.90 7.24
CA GLU A 112 27.73 20.67 5.84
C GLU A 112 28.86 19.63 5.72
N LYS A 113 29.88 19.67 6.59
CA LYS A 113 30.93 18.65 6.63
C LYS A 113 30.36 17.25 6.92
N LEU A 114 29.41 17.13 7.84
CA LEU A 114 28.76 15.84 8.11
C LEU A 114 27.91 15.41 6.91
N LEU A 115 27.15 16.33 6.32
CA LEU A 115 26.34 16.07 5.13
C LEU A 115 27.18 15.55 3.96
N SER A 116 28.34 16.16 3.68
CA SER A 116 29.23 15.67 2.63
C SER A 116 29.75 14.26 2.93
N ARG A 117 29.97 13.91 4.20
CA ARG A 117 30.39 12.55 4.59
C ARG A 117 29.26 11.54 4.42
N THR A 118 28.03 11.88 4.78
CA THR A 118 26.88 10.97 4.60
C THR A 118 26.56 10.75 3.12
N GLN A 119 26.66 11.81 2.30
CA GLN A 119 26.50 11.72 0.85
C GLN A 119 27.63 10.91 0.20
N ALA A 120 28.88 11.07 0.66
CA ALA A 120 30.00 10.25 0.19
C ALA A 120 29.85 8.76 0.55
N ALA A 121 29.12 8.44 1.61
CA ALA A 121 28.74 7.09 1.98
C ALA A 121 27.54 6.54 1.18
N GLY A 122 26.98 7.32 0.24
CA GLY A 122 25.90 6.89 -0.64
C GLY A 122 24.48 7.19 -0.13
N TYR A 123 24.35 7.90 1.00
CA TYR A 123 23.04 8.26 1.55
C TYR A 123 22.53 9.57 0.96
N GLN A 124 21.23 9.62 0.68
CA GLN A 124 20.56 10.88 0.41
C GLN A 124 20.47 11.68 1.72
N GLY A 125 21.27 12.74 1.81
CA GLY A 125 21.33 13.63 2.97
C GLY A 125 20.62 14.96 2.73
N SER A 126 20.00 15.49 3.79
CA SER A 126 19.30 16.78 3.82
C SER A 126 19.84 17.66 4.95
N LEU A 127 20.12 18.93 4.62
CA LEU A 127 20.44 19.95 5.62
C LEU A 127 19.13 20.60 6.11
N ILE A 128 18.87 20.50 7.40
CA ILE A 128 17.63 20.95 8.03
C ILE A 128 17.94 22.13 8.93
N SER A 129 17.35 23.30 8.66
CA SER A 129 17.51 24.51 9.47
C SER A 129 16.31 24.66 10.40
N PHE A 130 16.55 24.65 11.71
CA PHE A 130 15.53 24.89 12.72
C PHE A 130 15.42 26.38 13.10
N GLY A 131 14.24 26.81 13.55
CA GLY A 131 13.95 28.20 13.91
C GLY A 131 14.79 28.75 15.07
N ASN A 132 15.42 27.87 15.85
CA ASN A 132 16.36 28.23 16.92
C ASN A 132 17.81 28.48 16.44
N GLY A 133 18.06 28.49 15.12
CA GLY A 133 19.38 28.70 14.53
C GLY A 133 20.28 27.47 14.56
N MET A 134 19.73 26.29 14.85
CA MET A 134 20.45 25.01 14.78
C MET A 134 20.32 24.40 13.38
N PHE A 135 21.39 23.76 12.92
CA PHE A 135 21.46 23.04 11.64
C PHE A 135 21.60 21.55 11.92
N ALA A 136 20.70 20.74 11.39
CA ALA A 136 20.73 19.31 11.55
C ALA A 136 20.94 18.60 10.21
N VAL A 137 21.49 17.40 10.30
CA VAL A 137 21.70 16.53 9.15
C VAL A 137 20.75 15.35 9.28
N GLY A 138 19.78 15.32 8.37
CA GLY A 138 18.90 14.16 8.15
C GLY A 138 19.43 13.32 7.01
N VAL A 139 19.25 12.01 7.08
CA VAL A 139 19.54 11.07 5.99
C VAL A 139 18.36 10.17 5.72
N SER A 140 18.34 9.56 4.53
CA SER A 140 17.33 8.59 4.09
C SER A 140 15.89 9.13 4.23
N PRO A 141 15.55 10.24 3.56
CA PRO A 141 14.19 10.79 3.58
C PRO A 141 13.20 9.77 3.02
N THR A 142 12.10 9.53 3.73
CA THR A 142 11.02 8.62 3.30
C THR A 142 9.66 9.04 3.84
N SER A 143 8.57 8.59 3.20
CA SER A 143 7.20 8.83 3.67
C SER A 143 6.61 7.67 4.46
N ASN A 144 7.33 6.55 4.56
CA ASN A 144 6.89 5.32 5.22
C ASN A 144 7.74 5.00 6.45
N ILE A 145 7.09 4.68 7.57
CA ILE A 145 7.76 4.36 8.83
C ILE A 145 8.54 3.04 8.77
N VAL A 146 8.07 2.07 7.97
CA VAL A 146 8.75 0.78 7.80
C VAL A 146 10.12 1.00 7.13
N ASP A 147 10.13 1.79 6.06
CA ASP A 147 11.35 2.14 5.35
C ASP A 147 12.27 3.01 6.22
N ALA A 148 11.70 3.91 7.04
CA ALA A 148 12.47 4.72 7.99
C ALA A 148 13.14 3.84 9.05
N TRP A 149 12.47 2.80 9.53
CA TRP A 149 13.03 1.85 10.48
C TRP A 149 14.16 1.01 9.87
N GLU A 150 13.98 0.52 8.65
CA GLU A 150 15.03 -0.20 7.92
C GLU A 150 16.25 0.70 7.66
N ALA A 151 16.02 1.93 7.19
CA ALA A 151 17.07 2.91 6.98
C ALA A 151 17.81 3.23 8.29
N LEU A 152 17.09 3.36 9.41
CA LEU A 152 17.70 3.60 10.72
C LEU A 152 18.64 2.46 11.12
N LYS A 153 18.22 1.20 10.94
CA LYS A 153 19.07 0.02 11.22
C LYS A 153 20.34 0.04 10.38
N GLN A 154 20.24 0.39 9.10
CA GLN A 154 21.40 0.49 8.20
C GLN A 154 22.33 1.62 8.64
N VAL A 155 21.80 2.83 8.80
CA VAL A 155 22.58 4.03 9.18
C VAL A 155 23.27 3.82 10.52
N ARG A 156 22.66 3.10 11.47
CA ARG A 156 23.29 2.79 12.78
C ARG A 156 24.63 2.04 12.65
N THR A 157 24.83 1.27 11.59
CA THR A 157 26.08 0.53 11.36
C THR A 157 27.21 1.40 10.82
N GLU A 158 26.90 2.63 10.40
CA GLU A 158 27.85 3.54 9.78
C GLU A 158 28.73 4.26 10.80
N LYS A 159 29.99 4.50 10.45
CA LYS A 159 30.97 5.15 11.33
C LYS A 159 30.63 6.60 11.67
N PHE A 160 29.85 7.27 10.82
CA PHE A 160 29.42 8.64 11.05
C PHE A 160 28.19 8.73 11.96
N CYS A 161 27.51 7.61 12.24
CA CYS A 161 26.28 7.61 13.00
C CYS A 161 26.58 7.73 14.50
N PRO A 162 25.99 8.71 15.21
CA PRO A 162 26.13 8.82 16.64
C PRO A 162 25.27 7.76 17.36
N ALA A 163 25.58 7.51 18.63
CA ALA A 163 24.83 6.57 19.46
C ALA A 163 23.41 7.05 19.78
N ASP A 164 23.19 8.36 19.83
CA ASP A 164 21.94 9.03 20.19
C ASP A 164 21.12 9.48 18.97
N MET A 165 21.23 8.76 17.85
CA MET A 165 20.42 9.01 16.66
C MET A 165 18.91 8.95 16.95
N TRP A 166 18.14 9.73 16.20
CA TRP A 166 16.68 9.82 16.37
C TRP A 166 15.98 10.06 15.03
N LEU A 167 14.66 9.97 15.01
CA LEU A 167 13.85 10.19 13.81
C LEU A 167 13.16 11.55 13.88
N LEU A 168 13.27 12.34 12.82
CA LEU A 168 12.45 13.53 12.62
C LEU A 168 11.19 13.14 11.85
N LEU A 169 10.03 13.48 12.40
CA LEU A 169 8.71 13.34 11.80
C LEU A 169 8.21 14.71 11.38
N ASN A 170 8.23 14.98 10.07
CA ASN A 170 7.68 16.16 9.44
C ASN A 170 6.16 15.98 9.26
N GLU A 171 5.39 16.66 10.11
CA GLU A 171 3.92 16.70 10.11
C GLU A 171 3.40 18.13 9.97
#